data_AF-A0A127FET6-F1
#
_entry.id   AF-A0A127FET6-F1
#
_cell.length_a   1.000
_cell.length_b   1.000
_cell.length_c   1.000
_cell.angle_alpha   90.00
_cell.angle_beta   90.00
_cell.angle_gamma   90.00
#
_symmetry.space_group_name_H-M   'P 1'
#
loop_
_entity.id
_entity.type
_entity.pdbx_description
1 polymer ?
#
loop_
_entity_poly.entity_id
_entity_poly.type
_entity_poly.pdbx_seq_one_letter_code
_entity_poly.pdbx_strand_id
1 'polypeptide(L)'
;MARITVEDSLNNIPNLFQLVLVAAKRARRLANGAEATVEWENDKPTVVALREIAAGHIGPEILEEVERPTPEIMPEPEMMAGELRAPHLGIIED
;
A
#
# COMPACT_ATOMS: atom_id res chain seq x y z
N MET A 1 -2.92 16.32 6.94
CA MET A 1 -1.65 16.58 6.25
C MET A 1 -0.70 17.32 7.19
N ALA A 2 0.06 16.55 7.95
CA ALA A 2 1.13 17.06 8.81
C ALA A 2 2.20 17.78 7.97
N ARG A 3 2.73 18.88 8.49
CA ARG A 3 3.89 19.54 7.89
C ARG A 3 5.15 18.81 8.38
N ILE A 4 5.78 18.05 7.50
CA ILE A 4 7.10 17.45 7.71
C ILE A 4 8.08 18.03 6.70
N THR A 5 9.32 18.26 7.10
CA THR A 5 10.37 18.73 6.19
C THR A 5 11.37 17.61 5.91
N VAL A 6 12.09 17.72 4.79
CA VAL A 6 13.02 16.66 4.33
C VAL A 6 14.22 16.56 5.27
N GLU A 7 14.60 17.68 5.90
CA GLU A 7 15.68 17.82 6.87
C GLU A 7 15.51 16.88 8.06
N ASP A 8 14.27 16.70 8.55
CA ASP A 8 13.98 15.78 9.66
C ASP A 8 14.32 14.33 9.29
N SER A 9 14.05 13.94 8.04
CA SER A 9 14.36 12.59 7.54
C SER A 9 15.85 12.41 7.23
N LEU A 10 16.54 13.48 6.81
CA LEU A 10 17.97 13.45 6.50
C LEU A 10 18.85 13.22 7.73
N ASN A 11 18.35 13.55 8.93
CA ASN A 11 19.05 13.23 10.18
C ASN A 11 19.26 11.72 10.37
N ASN A 12 18.35 10.90 9.84
CA ASN A 12 18.43 9.43 9.93
C ASN A 12 18.99 8.79 8.65
N ILE A 13 18.71 9.37 7.47
CA ILE A 13 19.23 8.88 6.18
C ILE A 13 19.87 10.06 5.42
N PRO A 14 21.18 10.29 5.55
CA PRO A 14 21.83 11.51 5.04
C PRO A 14 21.92 11.56 3.50
N ASN A 15 21.75 10.43 2.81
CA ASN A 15 21.75 10.38 1.36
C ASN A 15 20.34 10.58 0.80
N LEU A 16 20.14 11.67 0.06
CA LEU A 16 18.84 12.02 -0.54
C LEU A 16 18.29 10.94 -1.49
N PHE A 17 19.13 10.35 -2.33
CA PHE A 17 18.68 9.32 -3.26
C PHE A 17 18.23 8.06 -2.52
N GLN A 18 18.99 7.66 -1.49
CA GLN A 18 18.63 6.55 -0.64
C GLN A 18 17.36 6.83 0.16
N LEU A 19 17.21 8.03 0.71
CA LEU A 19 16.00 8.48 1.40
C LEU A 19 14.77 8.35 0.49
N VAL A 20 14.86 8.80 -0.77
CA VAL A 20 13.78 8.68 -1.74
C VAL A 20 13.41 7.22 -2.00
N LEU A 21 14.40 6.33 -2.15
CA LEU A 21 14.16 4.90 -2.36
C LEU A 21 13.49 4.24 -1.14
N VAL A 22 13.98 4.52 0.07
CA VAL A 22 13.43 3.99 1.33
C VAL A 22 11.99 4.48 1.52
N ALA A 23 11.76 5.79 1.38
CA ALA A 23 10.43 6.38 1.52
C ALA A 23 9.45 5.82 0.48
N ALA A 24 9.87 5.66 -0.78
CA ALA A 24 9.02 5.10 -1.83
C ALA A 24 8.64 3.64 -1.56
N LYS A 25 9.61 2.81 -1.16
CA LYS A 25 9.35 1.40 -0.81
C LYS A 25 8.43 1.29 0.40
N ARG A 26 8.68 2.08 1.44
CA ARG A 26 7.83 2.08 2.64
C ARG A 26 6.42 2.57 2.35
N ALA A 27 6.27 3.66 1.60
CA ALA A 27 4.97 4.20 1.22
C ALA A 27 4.13 3.19 0.43
N ARG A 28 4.76 2.38 -0.45
CA ARG A 28 4.08 1.29 -1.16
C ARG A 28 3.57 0.21 -0.21
N ARG A 29 4.37 -0.19 0.78
CA ARG A 29 3.93 -1.15 1.80
C ARG A 29 2.73 -0.63 2.59
N LEU A 30 2.77 0.63 3.02
CA LEU A 30 1.65 1.28 3.70
C LEU A 30 0.40 1.32 2.81
N ALA A 31 0.55 1.65 1.53
CA ALA A 31 -0.56 1.63 0.56
C ALA A 31 -1.14 0.21 0.36
N ASN A 32 -0.33 -0.82 0.52
CA ASN A 32 -0.73 -2.23 0.45
C ASN A 32 -1.23 -2.79 1.80
N GLY A 33 -1.47 -1.94 2.80
CA GLY A 33 -2.05 -2.33 4.08
C GLY A 33 -1.05 -2.75 5.16
N ALA A 34 0.25 -2.48 4.99
CA ALA A 34 1.20 -2.63 6.08
C ALA A 34 0.86 -1.68 7.23
N GLU A 35 1.04 -2.15 8.45
CA GLU A 35 0.81 -1.36 9.67
C GLU A 35 1.81 -0.20 9.76
N ALA A 36 1.32 0.98 10.15
CA ALA A 36 2.14 2.15 10.39
C ALA A 36 2.66 2.14 11.83
N THR A 37 3.90 2.61 12.01
CA THR A 37 4.57 2.76 13.32
C THR A 37 4.39 4.16 13.91
N VAL A 38 3.66 5.03 13.22
CA VAL A 38 3.24 6.35 13.65
C VAL A 38 1.75 6.52 13.35
N GLU A 39 1.08 7.37 14.12
CA GLU A 39 -0.35 7.63 13.97
C GLU A 39 -0.71 8.28 12.63
N TRP A 40 -1.86 7.87 12.09
CA TRP A 40 -2.40 8.44 10.85
C TRP A 40 -3.09 9.78 11.12
N GLU A 41 -2.63 10.85 10.48
CA GLU A 41 -3.20 12.20 10.61
C GLU A 41 -3.87 12.67 9.31
N ASN A 42 -4.65 11.78 8.68
CA ASN A 42 -5.17 11.96 7.31
C ASN A 42 -4.05 12.29 6.31
N ASP A 43 -2.91 11.64 6.48
CA ASP A 43 -1.72 11.80 5.67
C ASP A 43 -1.71 10.79 4.52
N LYS A 44 -1.10 11.16 3.40
CA LYS A 44 -0.82 10.19 2.33
C LYS A 44 0.26 9.20 2.81
N PRO A 45 0.30 7.95 2.30
CA PRO A 45 1.30 6.96 2.69
C PRO A 45 2.76 7.46 2.58
N THR A 46 3.05 8.33 1.61
CA THR A 46 4.37 8.95 1.46
C THR A 46 4.75 9.86 2.61
N VAL A 47 3.79 10.62 3.15
CA VAL A 47 4.01 11.51 4.30
C VAL A 47 4.21 10.69 5.56
N VAL A 48 3.39 9.65 5.75
CA VAL A 48 3.55 8.71 6.88
C VAL A 48 4.92 8.04 6.83
N ALA A 49 5.35 7.52 5.68
CA ALA A 49 6.68 6.92 5.51
C ALA A 49 7.82 7.88 5.90
N LEU A 50 7.75 9.16 5.49
CA LEU A 50 8.74 10.16 5.87
C LEU A 50 8.72 10.47 7.38
N ARG A 51 7.54 10.46 8.01
CA ARG A 51 7.41 10.62 9.48
C ARG A 51 8.00 9.43 10.24
N GLU A 52 7.80 8.21 9.74
CA GLU A 52 8.42 7.01 10.32
C GLU A 52 9.96 7.04 10.18
N ILE A 53 10.47 7.51 9.04
CA ILE A 53 11.90 7.70 8.81
C ILE A 53 12.46 8.78 9.74
N ALA A 54 11.79 9.93 9.87
CA ALA A 54 12.20 11.00 10.80
C ALA A 54 12.16 10.57 12.27
N ALA A 55 11.24 9.68 12.65
CA ALA A 55 11.20 9.07 13.97
C ALA A 55 12.26 7.97 14.19
N GLY A 56 12.97 7.56 13.13
CA GLY A 56 13.98 6.49 13.19
C GLY A 56 13.39 5.08 13.27
N HIS A 57 12.10 4.90 12.99
CA HIS A 57 11.43 3.60 13.02
C HIS A 57 11.65 2.79 11.73
N ILE A 58 11.95 3.48 10.62
CA ILE A 58 12.20 2.89 9.31
C ILE A 58 13.51 3.43 8.75
N GLY A 59 14.41 2.54 8.35
CA GLY A 59 15.70 2.87 7.77
C GLY A 59 16.02 2.14 6.45
N PRO A 60 17.27 2.23 5.99
CA PRO A 60 17.75 1.61 4.75
C PRO A 60 17.55 0.09 4.65
N GLU A 61 17.49 -0.61 5.78
CA GLU A 61 17.29 -2.06 5.87
C GLU A 61 16.02 -2.52 5.14
N ILE A 62 15.00 -1.66 5.03
CA ILE A 62 13.78 -1.98 4.29
C ILE A 62 14.07 -2.32 2.82
N LEU A 63 15.15 -1.81 2.23
CA LEU A 63 15.51 -2.04 0.83
C LEU A 63 15.89 -3.50 0.58
N GLU A 64 16.40 -4.20 1.59
CA GLU A 64 16.82 -5.61 1.49
C GLU A 64 15.66 -6.59 1.66
N GLU A 65 14.53 -6.14 2.24
CA GLU A 65 13.36 -6.99 2.43
C GLU A 65 12.74 -7.40 1.08
N VAL A 66 12.52 -8.71 0.89
CA VAL A 66 11.79 -9.23 -0.27
C VAL A 66 10.30 -9.03 -0.04
N GLU A 67 9.65 -8.24 -0.92
CA GLU A 67 8.19 -8.11 -0.91
C GLU A 67 7.57 -9.48 -1.21
N ARG A 68 6.89 -10.06 -0.22
CA ARG A 68 6.06 -11.23 -0.47
C ARG A 68 4.86 -10.74 -1.30
N PRO A 69 4.53 -11.40 -2.42
CA PRO A 69 3.37 -11.01 -3.20
C PRO A 69 2.14 -11.01 -2.28
N THR A 70 1.40 -9.90 -2.28
CA THR A 70 0.08 -9.86 -1.66
C THR A 70 -0.75 -10.97 -2.31
N PRO A 71 -1.42 -11.84 -1.54
CA PRO A 71 -2.28 -12.85 -2.13
C PRO A 71 -3.27 -12.15 -3.07
N GLU A 72 -3.21 -12.45 -4.36
CA GLU A 72 -4.27 -12.03 -5.26
C GLU A 72 -5.56 -12.67 -4.74
N ILE A 73 -6.53 -11.84 -4.37
CA ILE A 73 -7.88 -12.32 -4.06
C ILE A 73 -8.43 -12.80 -5.39
N MET A 74 -8.20 -14.07 -5.71
CA MET A 74 -8.89 -14.73 -6.82
C MET A 74 -10.37 -14.71 -6.44
N PRO A 75 -11.26 -14.06 -7.22
CA PRO A 75 -12.67 -14.14 -6.94
C PRO A 75 -13.08 -15.61 -6.97
N GLU A 76 -13.74 -16.07 -5.90
CA GLU A 76 -14.27 -17.43 -5.87
C GLU A 76 -15.24 -17.62 -7.05
N PRO A 77 -15.21 -18.79 -7.73
CA PRO A 77 -16.01 -19.04 -8.93
C PRO A 77 -17.52 -18.90 -8.71
N GLU A 78 -18.00 -18.94 -7.47
CA GLU A 78 -19.41 -18.75 -7.12
C GLU A 78 -19.93 -17.34 -7.44
N MET A 79 -19.07 -16.32 -7.42
CA MET A 79 -19.46 -14.93 -7.67
C MET A 79 -19.66 -14.59 -9.16
N MET A 80 -19.24 -15.45 -10.09
CA MET A 80 -19.48 -15.25 -11.53
C MET A 80 -20.75 -15.94 -12.05
N ALA A 81 -21.37 -16.83 -11.27
CA ALA A 81 -22.55 -17.58 -11.69
C ALA A 81 -23.85 -16.76 -11.67
N GLY A 82 -23.83 -15.55 -11.08
CA GLY A 82 -25.03 -14.74 -10.83
C GLY A 82 -25.55 -13.89 -11.98
N GLU A 83 -24.79 -13.70 -13.07
CA GLU A 83 -25.14 -12.72 -14.12
C GLU A 83 -25.48 -13.31 -15.50
N LEU A 84 -25.51 -14.64 -15.67
CA LEU A 84 -26.10 -15.24 -16.88
C LEU A 84 -27.64 -15.35 -16.74
N ARG A 85 -28.34 -14.22 -16.76
CA ARG A 85 -29.78 -14.23 -17.07
C ARG A 85 -29.94 -14.45 -18.58
N ALA A 86 -30.06 -15.72 -18.98
CA ALA A 86 -30.54 -16.06 -20.31
C ALA A 86 -31.91 -15.40 -20.53
N PRO A 87 -32.10 -14.62 -21.61
CA PRO A 87 -33.39 -14.01 -21.89
C PRO A 87 -34.37 -15.11 -22.30
N HIS A 88 -35.35 -15.40 -21.43
CA HIS A 88 -36.71 -15.87 -21.74
C HIS A 88 -36.96 -16.31 -23.19
N LEU A 89 -36.50 -17.52 -23.56
CA LEU A 89 -37.05 -18.20 -24.71
C LEU A 89 -38.29 -18.94 -24.22
N GLY A 90 -39.47 -18.35 -24.47
CA GLY A 90 -40.75 -18.97 -24.20
C GLY A 90 -40.86 -20.26 -25.01
N ILE A 91 -40.72 -21.40 -24.32
CA ILE A 91 -41.18 -22.67 -24.82
C ILE A 91 -42.69 -22.68 -24.56
N ILE A 92 -43.43 -22.54 -25.66
CA ILE A 92 -44.86 -22.84 -25.73
C ILE A 92 -44.98 -24.35 -25.50
N GLU A 93 -45.63 -24.77 -24.42
CA GLU A 93 -46.19 -26.12 -24.31
C GLU A 93 -47.60 -26.12 -24.93
N ASP A 94 -47.91 -27.20 -25.65
CA ASP A 94 -49.06 -27.42 -26.56
C ASP A 94 -50.47 -27.09 -26.01
#